data_AF-A0A318GXD1-F1
#
_entry.id   AF-A0A318GXD1-F1
#
_cell.length_a   1.000
_cell.length_b   1.000
_cell.length_c   1.000
_cell.angle_alpha   90.00
_cell.angle_beta   90.00
_cell.angle_gamma   90.00
#
_symmetry.space_group_name_H-M   'P 1'
#
loop_
_entity.id
_entity.type
_entity.pdbx_description
1 polymer ?
#
loop_
_entity_poly.entity_id
_entity_poly.type
_entity_poly.pdbx_seq_one_letter_code
_entity_poly.pdbx_strand_id
1 'polypeptide(L)'
;STALQAFPSLDTQMTREVLPAVFAQGWQVYREHAAVPVPPAVASYAEHFADHAATALRALTERSMLVHGDIRADNLFFSRGQLKVVDFQLAAKGVGASDIAYLVSQGLPTSLRAGRDEELVRGYLESLGGCGVDDYTFDEAWRHYRFAVAYLICLPVTALMSWESLPERSRLLCLKLTERAVAAIDEVDALAVFE
;
A
#
# COMPACT_ATOMS: atom_id res chain seq x y z
N SER A 1 19.89 -2.69 13.02
CA SER A 1 19.46 -2.81 14.43
C SER A 1 19.02 -4.25 14.71
N THR A 2 19.41 -4.84 15.85
CA THR A 2 19.00 -6.18 16.28
C THR A 2 17.51 -6.29 16.58
N ALA A 3 16.87 -5.19 17.02
CA ALA A 3 15.43 -5.17 17.30
C ALA A 3 14.57 -5.47 16.06
N LEU A 4 15.01 -5.06 14.87
CA LEU A 4 14.29 -5.32 13.61
C LEU A 4 14.35 -6.79 13.17
N GLN A 5 15.24 -7.60 13.72
CA GLN A 5 15.32 -9.04 13.39
C GLN A 5 14.13 -9.83 13.95
N ALA A 6 13.40 -9.27 14.92
CA ALA A 6 12.19 -9.89 15.47
C ALA A 6 10.99 -9.80 14.53
N PHE A 7 11.05 -8.95 13.50
CA PHE A 7 9.94 -8.72 12.57
C PHE A 7 10.19 -9.44 11.23
N PRO A 8 9.15 -10.02 10.62
CA PRO A 8 9.26 -10.62 9.29
C PRO A 8 9.61 -9.56 8.24
N SER A 9 10.24 -9.98 7.15
CA SER A 9 10.37 -9.13 5.95
C SER A 9 9.00 -8.91 5.32
N LEU A 10 8.78 -7.78 4.65
CA LEU A 10 7.64 -7.63 3.72
C LEU A 10 7.72 -8.68 2.58
N ASP A 11 8.94 -9.10 2.23
CA ASP A 11 9.19 -10.13 1.23
C ASP A 11 9.28 -11.52 1.87
N THR A 12 8.12 -12.12 2.12
CA THR A 12 7.97 -13.50 2.62
C THR A 12 7.71 -14.51 1.49
N GLN A 13 7.73 -15.80 1.80
CA GLN A 13 7.27 -16.82 0.84
C GLN A 13 5.78 -16.65 0.51
N MET A 14 4.95 -16.33 1.51
CA MET A 14 3.53 -16.11 1.33
C MET A 14 3.25 -14.96 0.35
N THR A 15 3.96 -13.83 0.49
CA THR A 15 3.81 -12.67 -0.39
C THR A 15 4.31 -12.92 -1.81
N ARG A 16 5.28 -13.83 -2.00
CA ARG A 16 5.80 -14.20 -3.32
C ARG A 16 4.96 -15.23 -4.06
N GLU A 17 4.48 -16.26 -3.36
CA GLU A 17 3.91 -17.45 -4.00
C GLU A 17 2.38 -17.50 -3.90
N VAL A 18 1.82 -17.06 -2.77
CA VAL A 18 0.37 -17.20 -2.50
C VAL A 18 -0.39 -15.95 -2.90
N LEU A 19 0.12 -14.79 -2.52
CA LEU A 19 -0.56 -13.51 -2.72
C LEU A 19 -0.88 -13.22 -4.20
N PRO A 20 0.03 -13.46 -5.17
CA PRO A 20 -0.30 -13.21 -6.57
C PRO A 20 -1.38 -14.13 -7.15
N ALA A 21 -1.40 -15.41 -6.76
CA ALA A 21 -2.41 -16.37 -7.22
C ALA A 21 -3.80 -15.97 -6.72
N VAL A 22 -3.86 -15.55 -5.46
CA VAL A 22 -5.08 -15.08 -4.80
C VAL A 22 -5.54 -13.73 -5.36
N PHE A 23 -4.60 -12.84 -5.70
CA PHE A 23 -4.90 -11.54 -6.29
C PHE A 23 -5.73 -11.67 -7.56
N ALA A 24 -5.37 -12.58 -8.46
CA ALA A 24 -6.06 -12.78 -9.73
C ALA A 24 -7.57 -13.09 -9.52
N GLN A 25 -7.91 -13.92 -8.54
CA GLN A 25 -9.29 -14.25 -8.21
C GLN A 25 -10.05 -13.04 -7.65
N GLY A 26 -9.44 -12.35 -6.68
CA GLY A 26 -10.04 -11.13 -6.11
C GLY A 26 -10.22 -10.01 -7.15
N TRP A 27 -9.30 -9.93 -8.12
CA TRP A 27 -9.37 -8.95 -9.20
C TRP A 27 -10.53 -9.20 -10.14
N GLN A 28 -10.83 -10.47 -10.47
CA GLN A 28 -12.01 -10.83 -11.25
C GLN A 28 -13.30 -10.37 -10.56
N VAL A 29 -13.44 -10.66 -9.27
CA VAL A 29 -14.59 -10.20 -8.44
C VAL A 29 -14.68 -8.68 -8.45
N TYR A 30 -13.55 -7.98 -8.31
CA TYR A 30 -13.55 -6.51 -8.37
C TYR A 30 -14.07 -6.02 -9.72
N ARG A 31 -13.62 -6.58 -10.86
CA ARG A 31 -14.09 -6.14 -12.18
C ARG A 31 -15.59 -6.38 -12.41
N GLU A 32 -16.15 -7.43 -11.81
CA GLU A 32 -17.59 -7.75 -11.91
C GLU A 32 -18.47 -6.78 -11.11
N HIS A 33 -17.94 -6.24 -10.00
CA HIS A 33 -18.69 -5.42 -9.05
C HIS A 33 -18.25 -3.94 -8.99
N ALA A 34 -17.20 -3.55 -9.70
CA ALA A 34 -16.70 -2.19 -9.73
C ALA A 34 -17.76 -1.23 -10.29
N ALA A 35 -18.01 -0.14 -9.57
CA ALA A 35 -18.96 0.88 -10.00
C ALA A 35 -18.37 1.86 -11.03
N VAL A 36 -17.05 1.93 -11.12
CA VAL A 36 -16.31 2.83 -12.01
C VAL A 36 -15.37 2.03 -12.93
N PRO A 37 -15.16 2.46 -14.19
CA PRO A 37 -14.19 1.84 -15.07
C PRO A 37 -12.77 1.90 -14.51
N VAL A 38 -12.02 0.81 -14.66
CA VAL A 38 -10.59 0.78 -14.33
C VAL A 38 -9.80 1.37 -15.51
N PRO A 39 -8.86 2.30 -15.28
CA PRO A 39 -7.95 2.78 -16.32
C PRO A 39 -7.23 1.62 -17.03
N PRO A 40 -7.10 1.62 -18.37
CA PRO A 40 -6.52 0.49 -19.11
C PRO A 40 -5.12 0.08 -18.64
N ALA A 41 -4.27 1.05 -18.30
CA ALA A 41 -2.91 0.77 -17.79
C ALA A 41 -2.94 0.02 -16.46
N VAL A 42 -3.82 0.43 -15.53
CA VAL A 42 -3.99 -0.24 -14.23
C VAL A 42 -4.60 -1.64 -14.40
N ALA A 43 -5.54 -1.80 -15.32
CA ALA A 43 -6.10 -3.11 -15.65
C ALA A 43 -5.03 -4.06 -16.20
N SER A 44 -4.19 -3.59 -17.12
CA SER A 44 -3.08 -4.37 -17.69
C SER A 44 -2.03 -4.74 -16.63
N TYR A 45 -1.68 -3.79 -15.75
CA TYR A 45 -0.80 -4.06 -14.61
C TYR A 45 -1.38 -5.14 -13.68
N ALA A 46 -2.67 -5.05 -13.34
CA ALA A 46 -3.32 -6.02 -12.47
C ALA A 46 -3.40 -7.42 -13.10
N GLU A 47 -3.57 -7.52 -14.42
CA GLU A 47 -3.54 -8.80 -15.15
C GLU A 47 -2.15 -9.46 -15.10
N HIS A 48 -1.08 -8.68 -14.99
CA HIS A 48 0.31 -9.15 -14.87
C HIS A 48 0.87 -8.96 -13.45
N PHE A 49 0.00 -8.86 -12.43
CA PHE A 49 0.40 -8.51 -11.07
C PHE A 49 1.47 -9.45 -10.50
N ALA A 50 1.46 -10.74 -10.84
CA ALA A 50 2.46 -11.69 -10.36
C ALA A 50 3.88 -11.34 -10.80
N ASP A 51 4.06 -10.89 -12.04
CA ASP A 51 5.35 -10.50 -12.58
C ASP A 51 5.84 -9.20 -11.93
N HIS A 52 4.92 -8.25 -11.73
CA HIS A 52 5.21 -6.96 -11.11
C HIS A 52 5.46 -7.08 -9.59
N ALA A 53 4.77 -7.98 -8.90
CA ALA A 53 4.88 -8.17 -7.45
C ALA A 53 6.32 -8.47 -7.02
N ALA A 54 7.04 -9.30 -7.79
CA ALA A 54 8.44 -9.60 -7.51
C ALA A 54 9.33 -8.35 -7.62
N THR A 55 9.09 -7.50 -8.62
CA THR A 55 9.82 -6.24 -8.79
C THR A 55 9.50 -5.25 -7.67
N ALA A 56 8.23 -5.09 -7.32
CA ALA A 56 7.83 -4.24 -6.22
C ALA A 56 8.41 -4.71 -4.89
N LEU A 57 8.35 -6.01 -4.57
CA LEU A 57 8.89 -6.56 -3.32
C LEU A 57 10.41 -6.32 -3.17
N ARG A 58 11.17 -6.41 -4.26
CA ARG A 58 12.60 -6.03 -4.24
C ARG A 58 12.76 -4.57 -3.84
N ALA A 59 12.03 -3.66 -4.47
CA ALA A 59 12.07 -2.23 -4.13
C ALA A 59 11.62 -1.96 -2.69
N LEU A 60 10.55 -2.60 -2.24
CA LEU A 60 9.97 -2.43 -0.90
C LEU A 60 10.82 -3.03 0.22
N THR A 61 11.93 -3.69 -0.10
CA THR A 61 12.89 -4.25 0.86
C THR A 61 14.30 -3.66 0.74
N GLU A 62 14.51 -2.63 -0.10
CA GLU A 62 15.81 -1.96 -0.26
C GLU A 62 16.25 -1.22 1.02
N ARG A 63 15.29 -0.79 1.85
CA ARG A 63 15.54 -0.27 3.20
C ARG A 63 14.97 -1.20 4.27
N SER A 64 15.57 -1.15 5.44
CA SER A 64 15.21 -1.96 6.61
C SER A 64 14.65 -1.08 7.72
N MET A 65 13.40 -0.65 7.58
CA MET A 65 12.64 0.12 8.56
C MET A 65 11.50 -0.73 9.13
N LEU A 66 11.03 -0.42 10.33
CA LEU A 66 9.80 -1.03 10.85
C LEU A 66 8.60 -0.36 10.17
N VAL A 67 7.72 -1.17 9.57
CA VAL A 67 6.43 -0.74 9.04
C VAL A 67 5.31 -1.35 9.87
N HIS A 68 4.20 -0.61 9.97
CA HIS A 68 2.98 -1.04 10.64
C HIS A 68 2.25 -2.13 9.84
N GLY A 69 2.22 -2.00 8.51
CA GLY A 69 1.62 -2.99 7.61
C GLY A 69 0.09 -2.93 7.47
N ASP A 70 -0.62 -2.40 8.47
CA ASP A 70 -2.06 -2.10 8.41
C ASP A 70 -2.41 -0.67 8.88
N ILE A 71 -1.64 0.33 8.45
CA ILE A 71 -1.85 1.71 8.89
C ILE A 71 -3.09 2.33 8.23
N ARG A 72 -4.18 2.45 8.98
CA ARG A 72 -5.44 3.03 8.49
C ARG A 72 -6.14 3.84 9.56
N ALA A 73 -7.06 4.71 9.17
CA ALA A 73 -7.73 5.65 10.08
C ALA A 73 -8.34 4.97 11.34
N ASP A 74 -8.86 3.74 11.20
CA ASP A 74 -9.43 2.98 12.34
C ASP A 74 -8.38 2.58 13.40
N ASN A 75 -7.11 2.53 13.02
CA ASN A 75 -5.97 2.21 13.88
C ASN A 75 -5.29 3.48 14.45
N LEU A 76 -5.82 4.67 14.14
CA LEU A 76 -5.28 5.97 14.57
C LEU A 76 -6.22 6.66 15.56
N PHE A 77 -5.78 6.83 16.79
CA PHE A 77 -6.53 7.49 17.85
C PHE A 77 -5.92 8.85 18.18
N PHE A 78 -6.70 9.91 17.98
CA PHE A 78 -6.29 11.28 18.26
C PHE A 78 -6.94 11.79 19.55
N SER A 79 -6.15 12.34 20.46
CA SER A 79 -6.66 13.01 21.66
C SER A 79 -5.70 14.07 22.15
N ARG A 80 -6.20 15.30 22.35
CA ARG A 80 -5.43 16.43 22.91
C ARG A 80 -4.07 16.68 22.21
N GLY A 81 -4.06 16.61 20.87
CA GLY A 81 -2.85 16.79 20.07
C GLY A 81 -1.88 15.61 20.08
N GLN A 82 -2.26 14.48 20.68
CA GLN A 82 -1.47 13.24 20.68
C GLN A 82 -2.09 12.23 19.72
N LEU A 83 -1.22 11.47 19.05
CA LEU A 83 -1.57 10.31 18.23
C LEU A 83 -1.18 9.03 18.97
N LYS A 84 -2.10 8.06 19.02
CA LYS A 84 -1.80 6.67 19.35
C LYS A 84 -2.11 5.78 18.15
N VAL A 85 -1.15 4.93 17.81
CA VAL A 85 -1.29 3.90 16.78
C VAL A 85 -1.46 2.56 17.48
N VAL A 86 -2.37 1.73 17.00
CA VAL A 86 -2.66 0.39 17.55
C VAL A 86 -2.73 -0.65 16.43
N ASP A 87 -2.79 -1.92 16.80
CA ASP A 87 -2.92 -3.06 15.88
C ASP A 87 -1.70 -3.31 14.97
N PHE A 88 -0.57 -3.61 15.61
CA PHE A 88 0.70 -3.95 14.94
C PHE A 88 0.79 -5.42 14.49
N GLN A 89 -0.34 -6.11 14.26
CA GLN A 89 -0.33 -7.54 13.92
C GLN A 89 0.34 -7.84 12.57
N LEU A 90 0.37 -6.88 11.65
CA LEU A 90 1.03 -6.97 10.35
C LEU A 90 2.40 -6.27 10.32
N ALA A 91 2.95 -5.91 11.49
CA ALA A 91 4.22 -5.21 11.55
C ALA A 91 5.33 -6.04 10.91
N ALA A 92 6.10 -5.38 10.04
CA ALA A 92 7.10 -6.03 9.21
C ALA A 92 8.30 -5.10 8.99
N LYS A 93 9.31 -5.61 8.32
CA LYS A 93 10.51 -4.88 7.94
C LYS A 93 10.51 -4.61 6.43
N GLY A 94 10.71 -3.34 6.05
CA GLY A 94 10.79 -2.90 4.66
C GLY A 94 11.01 -1.39 4.55
N VAL A 95 10.66 -0.81 3.40
CA VAL A 95 10.73 0.65 3.20
C VAL A 95 9.60 1.34 3.95
N GLY A 96 9.94 2.36 4.76
CA GLY A 96 8.95 3.07 5.59
C GLY A 96 7.90 3.85 4.79
N ALA A 97 8.20 4.19 3.53
CA ALA A 97 7.24 4.82 2.62
C ALA A 97 5.99 3.94 2.35
N SER A 98 6.06 2.63 2.60
CA SER A 98 4.94 1.71 2.41
C SER A 98 3.72 2.06 3.27
N ASP A 99 3.96 2.49 4.51
CA ASP A 99 2.89 2.88 5.44
C ASP A 99 2.21 4.18 4.96
N ILE A 100 2.98 5.14 4.46
CA ILE A 100 2.45 6.38 3.88
C ILE A 100 1.59 6.04 2.68
N ALA A 101 2.11 5.23 1.76
CA ALA A 101 1.40 4.79 0.57
C ALA A 101 0.07 4.12 0.91
N TYR A 102 0.04 3.21 1.88
CA TYR A 102 -1.19 2.55 2.29
C TYR A 102 -2.22 3.51 2.88
N LEU A 103 -1.81 4.33 3.86
CA LEU A 103 -2.70 5.27 4.52
C LEU A 103 -3.28 6.27 3.52
N VAL A 104 -2.43 6.82 2.65
CA VAL A 104 -2.83 7.85 1.69
C VAL A 104 -3.69 7.24 0.59
N SER A 105 -3.21 6.21 -0.11
CA SER A 105 -3.92 5.64 -1.26
C SER A 105 -5.25 4.96 -0.93
N GLN A 106 -5.41 4.43 0.29
CA GLN A 106 -6.58 3.60 0.65
C GLN A 106 -7.31 4.11 1.90
N GLY A 107 -6.56 4.52 2.92
CA GLY A 107 -7.10 4.97 4.20
C GLY A 107 -7.83 6.32 4.14
N LEU A 108 -7.53 7.17 3.14
CA LEU A 108 -8.14 8.49 2.97
C LEU A 108 -9.12 8.53 1.78
N PRO A 109 -10.19 9.34 1.85
CA PRO A 109 -10.95 9.71 0.66
C PRO A 109 -10.06 10.38 -0.39
N THR A 110 -10.21 10.00 -1.66
CA THR A 110 -9.44 10.56 -2.79
C THR A 110 -9.45 12.09 -2.79
N SER A 111 -10.61 12.71 -2.54
CA SER A 111 -10.77 14.17 -2.51
C SER A 111 -9.95 14.89 -1.43
N LEU A 112 -9.47 14.19 -0.40
CA LEU A 112 -8.66 14.77 0.67
C LEU A 112 -7.15 14.59 0.44
N ARG A 113 -6.75 13.58 -0.33
CA ARG A 113 -5.34 13.31 -0.65
C ARG A 113 -4.89 13.87 -1.99
N ALA A 114 -5.79 14.02 -2.96
CA ALA A 114 -5.41 14.25 -4.35
C ALA A 114 -4.51 15.49 -4.50
N GLY A 115 -3.40 15.33 -5.22
CA GLY A 115 -2.38 16.36 -5.43
C GLY A 115 -1.48 16.65 -4.22
N ARG A 116 -1.52 15.85 -3.15
CA ARG A 116 -0.74 16.07 -1.92
C ARG A 116 0.25 14.96 -1.60
N ASP A 117 0.31 13.91 -2.41
CA ASP A 117 1.16 12.75 -2.17
C ASP A 117 2.65 13.13 -2.00
N GLU A 118 3.20 13.98 -2.88
CA GLU A 118 4.59 14.46 -2.73
C GLU A 118 4.80 15.31 -1.47
N GLU A 119 3.84 16.18 -1.12
CA GLU A 119 3.89 17.01 0.10
C GLU A 119 4.02 16.12 1.33
N LEU A 120 3.22 15.05 1.39
CA LEU A 120 3.22 14.09 2.50
C LEU A 120 4.52 13.29 2.58
N VAL A 121 5.06 12.87 1.43
CA VAL A 121 6.37 12.18 1.38
C VAL A 121 7.51 13.11 1.81
N ARG A 122 7.49 14.40 1.43
CA ARG A 122 8.47 15.38 1.90
C ARG A 122 8.39 15.62 3.41
N GLY A 123 7.19 15.76 3.96
CA GLY A 123 7.00 15.91 5.42
C GLY A 123 7.47 14.69 6.21
N TYR A 124 7.29 13.49 5.65
CA TYR A 124 7.86 12.26 6.22
C TYR A 124 9.40 12.29 6.23
N LEU A 125 10.03 12.69 5.12
CA LEU A 125 11.49 12.78 5.04
C LEU A 125 12.06 13.85 5.98
N GLU A 126 11.39 14.99 6.13
CA GLU A 126 11.77 16.02 7.11
C GLU A 126 11.73 15.45 8.54
N SER A 127 10.67 14.71 8.87
CA SER A 127 10.53 14.06 10.18
C SER A 127 11.62 13.02 10.42
N LEU A 128 11.97 12.23 9.40
CA LEU A 128 13.07 11.27 9.45
C LEU A 128 14.44 11.95 9.63
N GLY A 129 14.68 13.07 8.94
CA GLY A 129 15.88 13.87 9.08
C GLY A 129 16.04 14.39 10.51
N GLY A 130 14.94 14.80 11.15
CA GLY A 130 14.90 15.14 12.58
C GLY A 130 15.28 13.99 13.52
N CYS A 131 15.18 12.75 13.07
CA CYS A 131 15.64 11.54 13.77
C CYS A 131 17.03 11.06 13.35
N GLY A 132 17.74 11.81 12.49
CA GLY A 132 19.09 11.48 12.04
C GLY A 132 19.16 10.54 10.82
N VAL A 133 18.07 10.39 10.06
CA VAL A 133 18.05 9.68 8.78
C VAL A 133 18.02 10.70 7.65
N ASP A 134 19.19 11.05 7.11
CA ASP A 134 19.38 12.08 6.08
C ASP A 134 19.84 11.52 4.72
N ASP A 135 20.11 10.22 4.64
CA ASP A 135 20.52 9.50 3.43
C ASP A 135 19.33 9.03 2.57
N TYR A 136 18.10 9.23 3.03
CA TYR A 136 16.89 8.86 2.29
C TYR A 136 16.37 10.01 1.44
N THR A 137 16.80 10.06 0.18
CA THR A 137 16.47 11.17 -0.72
C THR A 137 14.99 11.18 -1.12
N PHE A 138 14.51 12.35 -1.57
CA PHE A 138 13.14 12.47 -2.08
C PHE A 138 12.88 11.55 -3.26
N ASP A 139 13.77 11.50 -4.26
CA ASP A 139 13.56 10.68 -5.46
C ASP A 139 13.48 9.18 -5.12
N GLU A 140 14.33 8.73 -4.18
CA GLU A 140 14.28 7.35 -3.70
C GLU A 140 13.00 7.06 -2.92
N ALA A 141 12.59 7.95 -2.01
CA ALA A 141 11.37 7.78 -1.23
C ALA A 141 10.11 7.84 -2.10
N TRP A 142 10.12 8.70 -3.11
CA TRP A 142 9.04 8.84 -4.07
C TRP A 142 8.91 7.60 -4.95
N ARG A 143 10.04 7.02 -5.39
CA ARG A 143 10.04 5.73 -6.09
C ARG A 143 9.48 4.62 -5.19
N HIS A 144 9.92 4.51 -3.94
CA HIS A 144 9.39 3.53 -2.99
C HIS A 144 7.89 3.73 -2.73
N TYR A 145 7.45 4.98 -2.60
CA TYR A 145 6.04 5.32 -2.44
C TYR A 145 5.20 4.82 -3.63
N ARG A 146 5.64 5.08 -4.87
CA ARG A 146 4.95 4.62 -6.09
C ARG A 146 4.91 3.09 -6.19
N PHE A 147 6.02 2.40 -5.91
CA PHE A 147 6.01 0.94 -5.80
C PHE A 147 5.01 0.43 -4.76
N ALA A 148 4.94 1.10 -3.60
CA ALA A 148 4.03 0.70 -2.53
C ALA A 148 2.55 0.96 -2.90
N VAL A 149 2.23 2.11 -3.50
CA VAL A 149 0.87 2.42 -4.00
C VAL A 149 0.41 1.34 -5.01
N ALA A 150 1.28 0.96 -5.95
CA ALA A 150 0.98 -0.05 -6.95
C ALA A 150 0.92 -1.48 -6.37
N TYR A 151 1.76 -1.83 -5.40
CA TYR A 151 1.80 -3.17 -4.83
C TYR A 151 0.65 -3.40 -3.85
N LEU A 152 0.35 -2.44 -2.97
CA LEU A 152 -0.57 -2.62 -1.84
C LEU A 152 -2.05 -2.64 -2.25
N ILE A 153 -2.39 -2.42 -3.52
CA ILE A 153 -3.70 -2.75 -4.07
C ILE A 153 -4.07 -4.23 -3.83
N CYS A 154 -3.07 -5.10 -3.68
CA CYS A 154 -3.32 -6.51 -3.38
C CYS A 154 -4.08 -6.75 -2.08
N LEU A 155 -3.98 -5.88 -1.09
CA LEU A 155 -4.63 -6.06 0.20
C LEU A 155 -6.18 -6.04 0.07
N PRO A 156 -6.82 -4.97 -0.42
CA PRO A 156 -8.27 -4.97 -0.58
C PRO A 156 -8.76 -5.91 -1.70
N VAL A 157 -7.95 -6.14 -2.74
CA VAL A 157 -8.31 -7.04 -3.83
C VAL A 157 -8.35 -8.49 -3.36
N THR A 158 -7.32 -8.97 -2.66
CA THR A 158 -7.29 -10.36 -2.19
C THR A 158 -8.41 -10.65 -1.19
N ALA A 159 -8.79 -9.67 -0.35
CA ALA A 159 -9.95 -9.80 0.52
C ALA A 159 -11.26 -10.15 -0.22
N LEU A 160 -11.43 -9.68 -1.47
CA LEU A 160 -12.59 -9.97 -2.30
C LEU A 160 -12.67 -11.42 -2.79
N MET A 161 -11.60 -12.23 -2.68
CA MET A 161 -11.66 -13.66 -3.06
C MET A 161 -12.76 -14.42 -2.30
N SER A 162 -13.07 -13.96 -1.09
CA SER A 162 -14.06 -14.56 -0.19
C SER A 162 -15.43 -13.90 -0.35
N TRP A 163 -15.74 -13.35 -1.53
CA TRP A 163 -16.93 -12.53 -1.81
C TRP A 163 -18.19 -13.09 -1.17
N GLU A 164 -18.53 -14.35 -1.47
CA GLU A 164 -19.77 -14.99 -1.02
C GLU A 164 -19.91 -15.06 0.51
N SER A 165 -18.80 -15.15 1.24
CA SER A 165 -18.80 -15.25 2.71
C SER A 165 -18.59 -13.89 3.41
N LEU A 166 -18.20 -12.85 2.68
CA LEU A 166 -18.02 -11.51 3.26
C LEU A 166 -19.37 -10.87 3.62
N PRO A 167 -19.50 -10.25 4.81
CA PRO A 167 -20.61 -9.36 5.11
C PRO A 167 -20.71 -8.21 4.10
N GLU A 168 -21.93 -7.74 3.81
CA GLU A 168 -22.18 -6.67 2.82
C GLU A 168 -21.31 -5.42 3.08
N ARG A 169 -21.23 -4.98 4.34
CA ARG A 169 -20.38 -3.84 4.72
C ARG A 169 -18.91 -4.07 4.36
N SER A 170 -18.40 -5.28 4.56
CA SER A 170 -17.01 -5.63 4.25
C SER A 170 -16.76 -5.67 2.74
N ARG A 171 -17.73 -6.17 1.96
CA ARG A 171 -17.68 -6.14 0.48
C ARG A 171 -17.58 -4.71 -0.03
N LEU A 172 -18.50 -3.84 0.42
CA LEU A 172 -18.53 -2.42 0.03
C LEU A 172 -17.25 -1.69 0.43
N LEU A 173 -16.69 -2.01 1.60
CA LEU A 173 -15.42 -1.46 2.03
C LEU A 173 -14.28 -1.89 1.10
N CYS A 174 -14.13 -3.18 0.80
CA CYS A 174 -13.07 -3.68 -0.08
C CYS A 174 -13.17 -3.08 -1.48
N LEU A 175 -14.37 -3.03 -2.07
CA LEU A 175 -14.59 -2.37 -3.37
C LEU A 175 -14.13 -0.91 -3.35
N LYS A 176 -14.49 -0.17 -2.29
CA LYS A 176 -14.13 1.25 -2.14
C LYS A 176 -12.63 1.47 -1.91
N LEU A 177 -11.97 0.59 -1.16
CA LEU A 177 -10.52 0.65 -0.98
C LEU A 177 -9.77 0.35 -2.28
N THR A 178 -10.22 -0.66 -3.04
CA THR A 178 -9.66 -0.96 -4.36
C THR A 178 -9.87 0.19 -5.34
N GLU A 179 -11.06 0.81 -5.37
CA GLU A 179 -11.33 2.00 -6.20
C GLU A 179 -10.36 3.14 -5.89
N ARG A 180 -10.13 3.44 -4.60
CA ARG A 180 -9.18 4.47 -4.17
C ARG A 180 -7.74 4.14 -4.55
N ALA A 181 -7.34 2.88 -4.40
CA ALA A 181 -6.03 2.39 -4.80
C ALA A 181 -5.81 2.56 -6.31
N VAL A 182 -6.80 2.14 -7.14
CA VAL A 182 -6.76 2.32 -8.60
C VAL A 182 -6.60 3.78 -8.98
N ALA A 183 -7.38 4.68 -8.37
CA ALA A 183 -7.27 6.11 -8.61
C ALA A 183 -5.91 6.67 -8.18
N ALA A 184 -5.34 6.18 -7.07
CA ALA A 184 -4.02 6.61 -6.62
C ALA A 184 -2.91 6.16 -7.56
N ILE A 185 -2.97 4.91 -8.04
CA ILE A 185 -2.01 4.37 -9.01
C ILE A 185 -1.94 5.23 -10.26
N ASP A 186 -3.08 5.62 -10.81
CA ASP A 186 -3.16 6.48 -12.00
C ASP A 186 -2.65 7.90 -11.70
N GLU A 187 -3.09 8.50 -10.60
CA GLU A 187 -2.78 9.89 -10.27
C GLU A 187 -1.29 10.16 -10.00
N VAL A 188 -0.61 9.25 -9.29
CA VAL A 188 0.84 9.38 -9.01
C VAL A 188 1.69 8.70 -10.08
N ASP A 189 1.07 8.31 -11.19
CA ASP A 189 1.70 7.60 -12.30
C ASP A 189 2.48 6.37 -11.79
N ALA A 190 1.96 5.65 -10.79
CA ALA A 190 2.71 4.67 -10.02
C ALA A 190 3.31 3.55 -10.88
N LEU A 191 2.80 3.32 -12.10
CA LEU A 191 3.24 2.27 -13.00
C LEU A 191 4.55 2.59 -13.72
N ALA A 192 4.94 3.86 -13.85
CA ALA A 192 6.18 4.26 -14.53
C ALA A 192 7.46 3.77 -13.82
N VAL A 193 7.38 3.35 -12.55
CA VAL A 193 8.53 2.77 -11.84
C VAL A 193 8.80 1.30 -12.20
N PHE A 194 7.94 0.69 -13.02
CA PHE A 194 8.10 -0.69 -13.49
C PHE A 194 8.67 -0.79 -14.91
N GLU A 195 8.93 0.34 -15.57
CA GLU A 195 9.50 0.44 -16.93
C GLU A 195 11.04 0.32 -16.96
#